data_AF-A0A3M2DE28-F1
#
_entry.id   AF-A0A3M2DE28-F1
#
_cell.length_a   1.000
_cell.length_b   1.000
_cell.length_c   1.000
_cell.angle_alpha   90.00
_cell.angle_beta   90.00
_cell.angle_gamma   90.00
#
_symmetry.space_group_name_H-M   'P 1'
#
loop_
_entity.id
_entity.type
_entity.pdbx_description
1 polymer ?
#
loop_
_entity_poly.entity_id
_entity_poly.type
_entity_poly.pdbx_seq_one_letter_code
_entity_poly.pdbx_strand_id
1 'polypeptide(L)' 'SVAVAGSFNDWSTDMHLMRQVHEDGLWQITIPLEPGEHLFMYVVDGKHWVRPPLADDYVPDGFGNDNGVVVVEEGGASAS' A
#
# COMPACT_ATOMS: atom_id res chain seq x y z
N SER A 1 -1.99 15.59 0.25
CA SER A 1 -1.43 14.53 1.11
C SER A 1 -1.50 13.21 0.39
N VAL A 2 -0.71 12.22 0.79
CA VAL A 2 -0.81 10.85 0.27
C VAL A 2 -0.94 9.90 1.45
N ALA A 3 -1.86 8.96 1.37
CA ALA A 3 -2.03 7.85 2.31
C ALA A 3 -1.93 6.52 1.56
N VAL A 4 -1.68 5.45 2.31
CA VAL A 4 -1.91 4.07 1.83
C VAL A 4 -3.10 3.49 2.58
N ALA A 5 -4.01 2.89 1.84
CA ALA A 5 -5.20 2.22 2.35
C ALA A 5 -5.19 0.77 1.86
N GLY A 6 -5.50 -0.17 2.73
CA GLY A 6 -5.46 -1.58 2.41
C GLY A 6 -6.11 -2.46 3.45
N SER A 7 -6.06 -3.77 3.20
CA SER A 7 -6.60 -4.79 4.10
C SER A 7 -6.06 -4.72 5.53
N PHE A 8 -4.81 -4.27 5.72
CA PHE A 8 -4.15 -4.12 7.02
C PHE A 8 -4.58 -2.90 7.85
N ASN A 9 -5.39 -1.99 7.29
CA ASN A 9 -5.93 -0.85 8.03
C ASN A 9 -7.40 -0.59 7.73
N ASP A 10 -8.14 -1.66 7.38
CA ASP A 10 -9.56 -1.61 7.04
C ASP A 10 -9.89 -0.54 5.98
N TRP A 11 -8.97 -0.32 5.04
CA TRP A 11 -9.08 0.70 3.98
C TRP A 11 -9.23 2.14 4.46
N SER A 12 -8.77 2.45 5.69
CA SER A 12 -8.71 3.84 6.17
C SER A 12 -7.81 4.71 5.29
N THR A 13 -8.30 5.90 4.95
CA THR A 13 -7.63 6.88 4.09
C THR A 13 -6.79 7.90 4.86
N ASP A 14 -6.78 7.82 6.20
CA ASP A 14 -6.16 8.80 7.09
C ASP A 14 -5.28 8.20 8.20
N MET A 15 -5.30 6.88 8.41
CA MET A 15 -4.46 6.20 9.40
C MET A 15 -2.98 6.10 8.99
N HIS A 16 -2.69 5.78 7.73
CA HIS A 16 -1.33 5.55 7.23
C HIS A 16 -0.91 6.62 6.22
N LEU A 17 -0.68 7.84 6.73
CA LEU A 17 -0.19 8.98 5.94
C LEU A 17 1.28 8.81 5.57
N MET A 18 1.59 9.00 4.29
CA MET A 18 2.94 8.96 3.76
C MET A 18 3.66 10.30 3.95
N ARG A 19 4.97 10.23 4.15
CA ARG A 19 5.85 11.41 4.21
C ARG A 19 6.45 11.68 2.83
N GLN A 20 6.37 12.92 2.36
CA GLN A 20 7.14 13.35 1.20
C GLN A 20 8.63 13.39 1.59
N VAL A 21 9.45 12.61 0.90
CA VAL A 21 10.89 12.50 1.19
C VAL A 21 11.77 13.28 0.22
N HIS A 22 11.24 13.65 -0.95
CA HIS A 22 11.92 14.51 -1.93
C HIS A 22 10.92 15.47 -2.62
N GLU A 23 11.42 16.62 -3.08
CA GLU A 23 10.63 17.65 -3.77
C GLU A 23 10.13 17.19 -5.16
N ASP A 24 10.71 16.13 -5.71
CA ASP A 24 10.34 15.52 -6.99
C ASP A 24 9.04 14.69 -6.94
N GLY A 25 8.40 14.62 -5.78
CA GLY A 25 7.16 13.88 -5.59
C GLY A 25 7.36 12.45 -5.08
N LEU A 26 8.53 12.11 -4.53
CA LEU A 26 8.71 10.84 -3.83
C LEU A 26 8.03 10.84 -2.44
N TRP A 27 7.11 9.90 -2.23
CA TRP A 27 6.41 9.66 -0.97
C TRP A 27 6.80 8.32 -0.38
N GLN A 28 6.94 8.23 0.95
CA GLN A 28 7.35 7.02 1.64
C GLN A 28 6.63 6.83 2.97
N ILE A 29 6.37 5.57 3.31
CA ILE A 29 5.97 5.09 4.64
C ILE A 29 6.59 3.70 4.86
N THR A 30 6.76 3.30 6.11
CA THR A 30 7.11 1.93 6.49
C THR A 30 6.04 1.42 7.44
N ILE A 31 5.42 0.28 7.09
CA ILE A 31 4.34 -0.34 7.86
C ILE A 31 4.77 -1.79 8.16
N PRO A 32 4.80 -2.22 9.42
CA PRO A 32 4.97 -3.63 9.73
C PRO A 32 3.70 -4.39 9.33
N LEU A 33 3.86 -5.43 8.53
CA LEU A 33 2.78 -6.31 8.07
C LEU A 33 3.10 -7.74 8.50
N GLU A 34 2.06 -8.48 8.90
CA GLU A 34 2.17 -9.92 9.10
C GLU A 34 2.42 -10.63 7.76
N PRO A 35 3.08 -11.80 7.76
CA PRO A 35 3.22 -12.61 6.57
C PRO A 35 1.88 -12.94 5.90
N GLY A 36 1.86 -12.91 4.56
CA GLY A 36 0.68 -13.15 3.75
C GLY A 36 0.49 -12.14 2.63
N GLU A 37 -0.64 -12.27 1.94
CA GLU A 37 -1.05 -11.35 0.87
C GLU A 37 -1.87 -10.20 1.45
N HIS A 38 -1.52 -8.98 1.05
CA HIS A 38 -2.22 -7.77 1.46
C HIS A 38 -2.65 -6.97 0.24
N LEU A 39 -3.93 -6.59 0.20
CA LEU A 39 -4.45 -5.67 -0.82
C LEU A 39 -4.25 -4.22 -0.39
N PHE A 40 -3.88 -3.35 -1.33
CA PHE A 40 -3.67 -1.93 -1.06
C PHE A 40 -3.86 -1.01 -2.28
N MET A 41 -4.09 0.27 -2.00
CA MET A 41 -4.09 1.40 -2.95
C MET A 41 -3.49 2.65 -2.30
N TYR A 42 -3.10 3.63 -3.12
CA TYR A 42 -2.76 4.97 -2.63
C TYR A 42 -3.98 5.89 -2.67
N VAL A 43 -4.08 6.79 -1.70
CA VAL A 43 -5.14 7.80 -1.62
C VAL A 43 -4.52 9.19 -1.61
N VAL A 44 -4.73 9.95 -2.68
CA VAL A 44 -4.25 11.32 -2.83
C VAL A 44 -5.34 12.31 -2.42
N ASP A 45 -4.97 13.25 -1.55
CA ASP A 45 -5.86 14.28 -0.99
C ASP A 45 -7.15 13.72 -0.37
N GLY A 46 -7.06 12.51 0.19
CA GLY A 46 -8.16 11.82 0.89
C GLY A 46 -9.31 11.34 -0.01
N LYS A 47 -9.22 11.49 -1.33
CA LYS A 47 -10.35 11.24 -2.24
C LYS A 47 -9.99 10.57 -3.56
N HIS A 48 -8.74 10.67 -4.00
CA HIS A 48 -8.30 10.11 -5.28
C HIS A 48 -7.59 8.79 -5.05
N TRP A 49 -8.24 7.71 -5.44
CA TRP A 49 -7.68 6.36 -5.37
C TRP A 49 -6.76 6.14 -6.57
N VAL A 50 -5.52 5.75 -6.28
CA VAL A 50 -4.47 5.55 -7.28
C VAL A 50 -3.92 4.14 -7.12
N ARG A 51 -3.96 3.39 -8.22
CA ARG A 51 -3.37 2.06 -8.31
C ARG A 51 -1.87 2.15 -8.04
N PRO A 52 -1.30 1.29 -7.18
CA PRO A 52 0.14 1.27 -6.96
C PRO A 52 0.85 0.77 -8.22
N PRO A 53 1.83 1.48 -8.79
CA PRO A 53 2.45 1.09 -10.06
C PRO A 53 3.40 -0.10 -9.95
N LEU A 54 3.83 -0.44 -8.72
CA LEU A 54 4.84 -1.47 -8.43
C LEU A 54 4.32 -2.50 -7.42
N ALA A 55 3.05 -2.89 -7.52
CA ALA A 55 2.52 -4.02 -6.77
C ALA A 55 2.98 -5.35 -7.39
N ASP A 56 3.02 -6.41 -6.58
CA ASP A 56 3.43 -7.75 -6.99
C ASP A 56 2.41 -8.38 -7.95
N ASP A 57 1.13 -8.10 -7.73
CA ASP A 57 0.01 -8.47 -8.60
C ASP A 57 -1.15 -7.48 -8.45
N TYR A 58 -2.26 -7.72 -9.16
CA TYR A 58 -3.45 -6.87 -9.16
C TYR A 58 -4.73 -7.69 -9.17
N VAL A 59 -5.69 -7.28 -8.32
CA VAL A 59 -7.00 -7.92 -8.20
C VAL A 59 -8.10 -6.87 -8.43
N PRO A 60 -9.11 -7.14 -9.27
CA PRO A 60 -10.22 -6.22 -9.48
C PRO A 60 -10.89 -5.81 -8.17
N ASP A 61 -11.14 -4.51 -7.98
CA ASP A 61 -11.75 -3.96 -6.76
C ASP A 61 -13.30 -4.04 -6.75
N GLY A 62 -13.90 -4.37 -7.89
CA GLY A 62 -15.36 -4.42 -8.08
C GLY A 62 -16.01 -3.06 -8.43
N PHE A 63 -15.23 -1.97 -8.45
CA PHE A 63 -15.65 -0.60 -8.78
C PHE A 63 -15.02 -0.07 -10.07
N GLY A 64 -14.28 -0.93 -10.79
CA GLY A 64 -13.66 -0.61 -12.07
C GLY A 64 -12.19 -0.20 -11.98
N ASN A 65 -11.55 -0.39 -10.82
CA ASN A 65 -10.10 -0.34 -10.67
C ASN A 65 -9.55 -1.70 -10.25
N ASP A 66 -8.24 -1.72 -10.01
CA ASP A 66 -7.55 -2.86 -9.43
C ASP A 66 -6.84 -2.45 -8.14
N ASN A 67 -7.00 -3.26 -7.10
CA ASN A 67 -6.15 -3.22 -5.92
C ASN A 67 -4.77 -3.79 -6.27
N GLY A 68 -3.70 -3.22 -5.70
CA GLY A 68 -2.40 -3.87 -5.72
C GLY A 68 -2.33 -4.96 -4.67
N VAL A 69 -1.59 -6.02 -4.96
CA VAL A 69 -1.19 -7.07 -4.03
C VAL A 69 0.26 -6.81 -3.60
N VAL A 70 0.53 -6.93 -2.30
CA VAL A 70 1.90 -7.10 -1.79
C VAL A 70 1.96 -8.39 -1.00
N VAL A 71 2.97 -9.21 -1.27
CA VAL A 71 3.20 -10.47 -0.57
C VAL A 71 4.33 -10.30 0.43
N VAL A 72 4.02 -10.50 1.71
CA VAL A 72 5.01 -10.49 2.78
C VAL A 72 5.35 -11.95 3.10
N GLU A 73 6.57 -12.37 2.80
CA GLU A 73 7.02 -13.72 3.16
C GLU A 73 7.16 -13.85 4.68
N GLU A 74 6.95 -15.05 5.22
CA GLU A 74 7.34 -15.34 6.61
C GLU A 74 8.83 -15.03 6.74
N GLY A 75 9.19 -14.27 7.78
CA GLY A 75 10.56 -13.88 8.04
C GLY A 75 11.46 -15.11 7.99
N GLY A 76 12.17 -15.29 6.89
CA GLY A 76 13.17 -16.31 6.78
C GLY A 76 14.16 -16.04 7.90
N ALA A 77 14.27 -16.96 8.84
CA ALA A 77 15.48 -17.04 9.65
C ALA A 77 16.63 -16.98 8.65
N SER A 78 17.39 -15.89 8.66
CA SER A 78 18.60 -15.80 7.88
C SER A 78 19.45 -16.99 8.31
N ALA A 79 19.56 -18.00 7.45
CA ALA A 79 20.62 -18.98 7.58
C ALA A 79 21.92 -18.19 7.40
N SER A 80 22.66 -18.12 8.51
CA SER A 80 24.04 -17.65 8.60
C SER A 80 24.95 -18.31 7.57
#